data_AF-A0A7K2L396-F1
#
_entry.id   AF-A0A7K2L396-F1
#
_cell.length_a   1.000
_cell.length_b   1.000
_cell.length_c   1.000
_cell.angle_alpha   90.00
_cell.angle_beta   90.00
_cell.angle_gamma   90.00
#
_symmetry.space_group_name_H-M   'P 1'
#
loop_
_entity.id
_entity.type
_entity.pdbx_description
1 polymer ?
#
loop_
_entity_poly.entity_id
_entity_poly.type
_entity_poly.pdbx_seq_one_letter_code
_entity_poly.pdbx_strand_id
1 'polypeptide(L)'
;APYWCHGAAGIGSFLVRLWQATGDERFADLARRSTHAVTERASRAALGQCHGLAGNGDFLLDMAELTGDPVHRAHAADLARLIVTERARRHAQVVFPNEYGDVTTSWSDGSAGILAFLLRTRHTDHRHWMVQRPV
;
A
#
# COMPACT_ATOMS: atom_id res chain seq x y z
N ALA A 1 0.91 13.29 -6.84
CA ALA A 1 1.81 12.43 -6.02
C ALA A 1 1.11 11.10 -5.77
N PRO A 2 1.82 9.95 -5.64
CA PRO A 2 1.18 8.63 -5.54
C PRO A 2 0.85 8.17 -4.12
N TYR A 3 1.23 8.94 -3.09
CA TYR A 3 1.37 8.43 -1.72
C TYR A 3 0.11 8.55 -0.84
N TRP A 4 0.15 7.88 0.31
CA TRP A 4 -0.93 7.90 1.30
C TRP A 4 -1.13 9.29 1.91
N CYS A 5 -0.06 9.89 2.43
CA CYS A 5 -0.13 11.20 3.09
C CYS A 5 -0.47 12.35 2.12
N HIS A 6 -0.10 12.21 0.84
CA HIS A 6 -0.39 13.19 -0.19
C HIS A 6 -0.48 12.51 -1.56
N GLY A 7 -1.70 12.17 -1.96
CA GLY A 7 -2.03 11.81 -3.34
C GLY A 7 -2.76 10.49 -3.55
N ALA A 8 -2.44 9.81 -4.64
CA ALA A 8 -3.32 8.79 -5.25
C ALA A 8 -3.65 7.61 -4.33
N ALA A 9 -2.70 7.08 -3.55
CA ALA A 9 -2.99 5.99 -2.63
C ALA A 9 -3.99 6.41 -1.53
N GLY A 10 -3.82 7.61 -0.95
CA GLY A 10 -4.74 8.13 0.08
C GLY A 10 -6.12 8.45 -0.51
N ILE A 11 -6.15 9.18 -1.62
CA ILE A 11 -7.38 9.55 -2.34
C ILE A 11 -8.13 8.29 -2.81
N GLY A 12 -7.44 7.34 -3.43
CA GLY A 12 -8.01 6.07 -3.89
C GLY A 12 -8.56 5.24 -2.75
N SER A 13 -7.87 5.19 -1.61
CA SER A 13 -8.33 4.46 -0.42
C SER A 13 -9.61 5.06 0.18
N PHE A 14 -9.78 6.38 0.11
CA PHE A 14 -11.04 7.04 0.44
C PHE A 14 -12.13 6.68 -0.58
N LEU A 15 -11.84 6.83 -1.88
CA LEU A 15 -12.80 6.61 -2.95
C LEU A 15 -13.36 5.19 -2.99
N VAL A 16 -12.52 4.17 -2.82
CA VAL A 16 -12.98 2.77 -2.84
C VAL A 16 -13.94 2.46 -1.67
N ARG A 17 -13.70 3.08 -0.51
CA ARG A 17 -14.61 2.97 0.66
C ARG A 17 -15.88 3.79 0.47
N LEU A 18 -15.78 4.94 -0.18
CA LEU A 18 -16.95 5.74 -0.53
C LEU A 18 -17.86 5.01 -1.53
N TRP A 19 -17.27 4.32 -2.51
CA TRP A 19 -18.00 3.42 -3.39
C TRP A 19 -18.70 2.32 -2.59
N GLN A 20 -17.98 1.63 -1.70
CA GLN A 20 -18.57 0.59 -0.85
C GLN A 20 -19.73 1.10 0.03
N ALA A 21 -19.68 2.37 0.45
CA ALA A 21 -20.72 2.98 1.28
C ALA A 21 -21.95 3.45 0.48
N THR A 22 -21.77 3.86 -0.78
CA THR A 22 -22.81 4.52 -1.58
C THR A 22 -23.34 3.68 -2.74
N GLY A 23 -22.56 2.72 -3.23
CA GLY A 23 -22.83 1.98 -4.47
C GLY A 23 -22.62 2.80 -5.75
N ASP A 24 -22.12 4.03 -5.66
CA ASP A 24 -21.95 4.91 -6.83
C ASP A 24 -20.65 4.59 -7.59
N GLU A 25 -20.81 4.03 -8.77
CA GLU A 25 -19.73 3.51 -9.62
C GLU A 25 -18.68 4.57 -10.01
N ARG A 26 -19.05 5.86 -10.00
CA ARG A 26 -18.10 6.95 -10.31
C ARG A 26 -16.91 6.95 -9.35
N PHE A 27 -17.13 6.56 -8.09
CA PHE A 27 -16.06 6.49 -7.10
C PHE A 27 -15.14 5.29 -7.34
N ALA A 28 -15.70 4.15 -7.79
CA ALA A 28 -14.90 3.00 -8.19
C ALA A 28 -14.02 3.32 -9.39
N ASP A 29 -14.56 4.02 -10.41
CA ASP A 29 -13.80 4.45 -11.58
C ASP A 29 -12.60 5.34 -11.21
N LEU A 30 -12.82 6.31 -10.32
CA LEU A 30 -11.76 7.19 -9.83
C LEU A 30 -10.73 6.44 -8.96
N ALA A 31 -11.18 5.47 -8.16
CA ALA A 31 -10.28 4.62 -7.38
C ALA A 31 -9.41 3.75 -8.31
N ARG A 32 -9.98 3.14 -9.36
CA ARG A 32 -9.21 2.38 -10.38
C ARG A 32 -8.19 3.28 -11.09
N ARG A 33 -8.54 4.51 -11.44
CA ARG A 33 -7.56 5.46 -12.01
C ARG A 33 -6.39 5.75 -11.06
N SER A 34 -6.65 5.76 -9.76
CA SER A 34 -5.62 5.97 -8.74
C SER A 34 -4.62 4.80 -8.70
N THR A 35 -5.02 3.58 -9.07
CA THR A 35 -4.11 2.42 -9.08
C THR A 35 -2.97 2.59 -10.08
N HIS A 36 -3.23 3.21 -11.23
CA HIS A 36 -2.18 3.50 -12.23
C HIS A 36 -1.09 4.39 -11.65
N ALA A 37 -1.46 5.44 -10.92
CA ALA A 37 -0.51 6.39 -10.36
C ALA A 37 0.41 5.75 -9.32
N VAL A 38 -0.08 4.77 -8.54
CA VAL A 38 0.72 4.09 -7.51
C VAL A 38 1.64 3.02 -8.08
N THR A 39 1.38 2.53 -9.30
CA THR A 39 2.20 1.52 -9.99
C THR A 39 3.21 2.11 -10.97
N GLU A 40 2.90 3.24 -11.63
CA GLU A 40 3.69 3.80 -12.75
C GLU A 40 5.19 3.98 -12.43
N ARG A 41 5.52 4.40 -11.20
CA ARG A 41 6.91 4.72 -10.80
C ARG A 41 7.36 3.96 -9.56
N ALA A 42 6.80 2.78 -9.34
CA ALA A 42 7.05 1.96 -8.16
C ALA A 42 8.55 1.70 -7.90
N SER A 43 9.34 1.47 -8.95
CA SER A 43 10.79 1.18 -8.82
C SER A 43 11.64 2.33 -8.26
N ARG A 44 11.06 3.53 -8.08
CA ARG A 44 11.75 4.71 -7.53
C ARG A 44 11.14 5.20 -6.22
N ALA A 45 10.15 4.50 -5.67
CA ALA A 45 9.46 4.91 -4.46
C ALA A 45 10.22 4.46 -3.21
N ALA A 46 10.06 5.20 -2.11
CA ALA A 46 10.50 4.74 -0.80
C ALA A 46 9.71 3.48 -0.38
N LEU A 47 10.14 2.79 0.68
CA LEU A 47 9.57 1.48 1.05
C LEU A 47 8.38 1.59 2.02
N GLY A 48 8.33 2.66 2.82
CA GLY A 48 7.42 2.82 3.96
C GLY A 48 5.94 2.99 3.64
N GLN A 49 5.14 3.22 4.70
CA GLN A 49 3.68 3.33 4.63
C GLN A 49 3.19 4.73 4.22
N CYS A 50 3.77 5.78 4.80
CA CYS A 50 3.31 7.15 4.61
C CYS A 50 3.45 7.61 3.15
N HIS A 51 4.63 7.39 2.59
CA HIS A 51 5.02 7.81 1.24
C HIS A 51 5.93 6.79 0.57
N GLY A 52 5.46 5.55 0.51
CA GLY A 52 6.21 4.47 -0.11
C GLY A 52 5.35 3.29 -0.58
N LEU A 53 6.06 2.24 -0.99
CA LEU A 53 5.53 1.03 -1.59
C LEU A 53 4.55 0.29 -0.68
N ALA A 54 4.79 0.26 0.65
CA ALA A 54 3.89 -0.43 1.56
C ALA A 54 2.50 0.22 1.58
N GLY A 55 2.43 1.56 1.64
CA GLY A 55 1.15 2.29 1.64
C GLY A 55 0.41 2.22 0.31
N ASN A 56 1.16 2.25 -0.79
CA ASN A 56 0.62 2.03 -2.13
C ASN A 56 0.08 0.61 -2.30
N GLY A 57 0.83 -0.38 -1.80
CA GLY A 57 0.45 -1.79 -1.82
C GLY A 57 -0.79 -2.07 -1.00
N ASP A 58 -0.92 -1.48 0.18
CA ASP A 58 -2.12 -1.59 0.99
C ASP A 58 -3.36 -1.04 0.28
N PHE A 59 -3.24 0.07 -0.46
CA PHE A 59 -4.32 0.58 -1.29
C PHE A 59 -4.69 -0.40 -2.41
N LEU A 60 -3.72 -1.02 -3.07
CA LEU A 60 -3.97 -2.04 -4.09
C LEU A 60 -4.67 -3.28 -3.51
N LEU A 61 -4.34 -3.69 -2.28
CA LEU A 61 -5.03 -4.77 -1.60
C LEU A 61 -6.48 -4.40 -1.25
N ASP A 62 -6.72 -3.15 -0.81
CA ASP A 62 -8.08 -2.65 -0.57
C ASP A 62 -8.92 -2.66 -1.87
N MET A 63 -8.31 -2.28 -3.00
CA MET A 63 -8.95 -2.38 -4.31
C MET A 63 -9.29 -3.83 -4.67
N ALA A 64 -8.34 -4.76 -4.49
CA ALA A 64 -8.54 -6.17 -4.79
C ALA A 64 -9.67 -6.80 -3.95
N GLU A 65 -9.77 -6.44 -2.68
CA GLU A 65 -10.80 -6.93 -1.76
C GLU A 65 -12.19 -6.40 -2.16
N LEU A 66 -12.29 -5.11 -2.48
CA LEU A 66 -13.59 -4.48 -2.72
C LEU A 66 -14.11 -4.69 -4.15
N THR A 67 -13.23 -4.77 -5.16
CA THR A 67 -13.66 -4.98 -6.55
C THR A 67 -13.66 -6.44 -6.98
N GLY A 68 -12.93 -7.31 -6.26
CA GLY A 68 -12.70 -8.69 -6.67
C GLY A 68 -11.76 -8.85 -7.88
N ASP A 69 -11.20 -7.76 -8.42
CA ASP A 69 -10.32 -7.82 -9.59
C ASP A 69 -8.91 -8.32 -9.19
N PRO A 70 -8.46 -9.48 -9.73
CA PRO A 70 -7.17 -10.05 -9.39
C PRO A 70 -5.98 -9.18 -9.81
N VAL A 71 -6.14 -8.25 -10.75
CA VAL A 71 -5.05 -7.39 -11.24
C VAL A 71 -4.45 -6.55 -10.11
N HIS A 72 -5.29 -6.08 -9.17
CA HIS A 72 -4.83 -5.25 -8.06
C HIS A 72 -3.99 -6.06 -7.07
N ARG A 73 -4.37 -7.33 -6.82
CA ARG A 73 -3.56 -8.24 -5.98
C ARG A 73 -2.25 -8.61 -6.66
N ALA A 74 -2.23 -8.77 -7.98
CA ALA A 74 -1.00 -8.98 -8.74
C ALA A 74 -0.03 -7.78 -8.61
N HIS A 75 -0.54 -6.55 -8.79
CA HIS A 75 0.27 -5.34 -8.60
C HIS A 75 0.76 -5.17 -7.16
N ALA A 76 -0.06 -5.45 -6.15
CA ALA A 76 0.38 -5.43 -4.76
C ALA A 76 1.52 -6.43 -4.52
N ALA A 77 1.44 -7.64 -5.11
CA ALA A 77 2.51 -8.63 -5.04
C ALA A 77 3.80 -8.14 -5.70
N ASP A 78 3.71 -7.39 -6.81
CA ASP A 78 4.89 -6.79 -7.44
C ASP A 78 5.54 -5.73 -6.55
N LEU A 79 4.75 -4.88 -5.88
CA LEU A 79 5.29 -3.91 -4.91
C LEU A 79 5.98 -4.61 -3.73
N ALA A 80 5.40 -5.71 -3.24
CA ALA A 80 6.01 -6.52 -2.19
C ALA A 80 7.34 -7.14 -2.63
N ARG A 81 7.44 -7.63 -3.88
CA ARG A 81 8.69 -8.14 -4.45
C ARG A 81 9.76 -7.05 -4.54
N LEU A 82 9.38 -5.83 -4.93
CA LEU A 82 10.29 -4.68 -4.95
C LEU A 82 10.83 -4.38 -3.54
N ILE A 83 9.94 -4.28 -2.54
CA ILE A 83 10.35 -4.06 -1.14
C ILE A 83 11.38 -5.11 -0.70
N VAL A 84 11.10 -6.40 -0.91
CA VAL A 84 12.01 -7.49 -0.50
C VAL A 84 13.33 -7.45 -1.27
N THR A 85 13.32 -6.98 -2.52
CA THR A 85 14.53 -6.83 -3.35
C THR A 85 15.43 -5.71 -2.84
N GLU A 86 14.85 -4.59 -2.42
CA GLU A 86 15.54 -3.41 -1.86
C GLU A 86 16.03 -3.59 -0.41
N ARG A 87 15.92 -4.80 0.15
CA ARG A 87 16.41 -5.09 1.49
C ARG A 87 17.92 -4.81 1.58
N ALA A 88 18.33 -4.17 2.67
CA ALA A 88 19.74 -3.99 3.00
C ALA A 88 20.17 -4.96 4.11
N ARG A 89 21.49 -5.05 4.34
CA ARG A 89 22.06 -5.78 5.48
C ARG A 89 22.88 -4.84 6.34
N ARG A 90 22.63 -4.84 7.65
CA ARG A 90 23.44 -4.15 8.67
C ARG A 90 23.70 -5.11 9.83
N HIS A 91 24.96 -5.30 10.23
CA HIS A 91 25.34 -6.23 11.31
C HIS A 91 24.70 -7.63 11.17
N ALA A 92 24.74 -8.20 9.97
CA ALA A 92 24.09 -9.47 9.57
C ALA A 92 22.55 -9.51 9.60
N GLN A 93 21.87 -8.44 10.03
CA GLN A 93 20.41 -8.34 10.04
C GLN A 93 19.88 -7.77 8.72
N VAL A 94 18.73 -8.26 8.28
CA VAL A 94 17.97 -7.67 7.17
C VAL A 94 17.27 -6.41 7.68
N VAL A 95 17.46 -5.30 6.99
CA VAL A 95 16.85 -4.00 7.32
C VAL A 95 16.26 -3.35 6.08
N PHE A 96 15.32 -2.44 6.29
CA PHE A 96 14.69 -1.65 5.23
C PHE A 96 14.90 -0.17 5.56
N PRO A 97 15.92 0.47 4.98
CA PRO A 97 16.15 1.90 5.18
C PRO A 97 15.01 2.73 4.60
N ASN A 98 14.68 3.85 5.25
CA ASN A 98 13.80 4.87 4.67
C ASN A 98 14.54 5.68 3.59
N GLU A 99 13.88 6.67 3.00
CA GLU A 99 14.44 7.52 1.94
C GLU A 99 15.65 8.38 2.38
N TYR A 100 15.87 8.53 3.69
CA TYR A 100 17.03 9.22 4.25
C TYR A 100 18.19 8.26 4.56
N GLY A 101 17.97 6.95 4.40
CA GLY A 101 18.95 5.90 4.73
C GLY A 101 18.93 5.47 6.20
N ASP A 102 17.97 5.97 6.99
CA ASP A 102 17.79 5.59 8.39
C ASP A 102 17.03 4.26 8.51
N VAL A 103 17.33 3.49 9.54
CA VAL A 103 16.62 2.26 9.86
C VAL A 103 15.74 2.52 11.08
N THR A 104 14.42 2.45 10.89
CA THR A 104 13.45 2.67 11.97
C THR A 104 12.48 1.48 12.10
N THR A 105 11.85 1.37 13.25
CA THR A 105 10.79 0.38 13.55
C THR A 105 9.40 1.01 13.63
N SER A 106 9.28 2.27 13.17
CA SER A 106 8.00 2.97 13.19
C SER A 106 7.01 2.37 12.19
N TRP A 107 5.72 2.64 12.40
CA TRP A 107 4.68 2.27 11.44
C TRP A 107 4.77 3.05 10.13
N SER A 108 5.08 4.35 10.20
CA SER A 108 4.89 5.29 9.10
C SER A 108 5.99 5.18 8.04
N ASP A 109 7.24 5.12 8.48
CA ASP A 109 8.44 5.15 7.65
C ASP A 109 9.37 3.94 7.88
N GLY A 110 8.99 3.04 8.79
CA GLY A 110 9.83 1.96 9.27
C GLY A 110 9.37 0.56 8.93
N SER A 111 10.13 -0.40 9.45
CA SER A 111 9.93 -1.83 9.21
C SER A 111 8.58 -2.37 9.71
N ALA A 112 7.96 -1.77 10.72
CA ALA A 112 6.67 -2.25 11.24
C ALA A 112 5.55 -2.08 10.21
N GLY A 113 5.50 -0.93 9.52
CA GLY A 113 4.53 -0.68 8.46
C GLY A 113 4.75 -1.55 7.23
N ILE A 114 6.03 -1.75 6.86
CA ILE A 114 6.43 -2.64 5.77
C ILE A 114 5.98 -4.06 6.07
N LEU A 115 6.29 -4.58 7.26
CA LEU A 115 5.93 -5.93 7.67
C LEU A 115 4.41 -6.13 7.63
N ALA A 116 3.63 -5.17 8.11
CA ALA A 116 2.18 -5.27 8.09
C ALA A 116 1.61 -5.38 6.66
N PHE A 117 2.12 -4.60 5.71
CA PHE A 117 1.75 -4.76 4.31
C PHE A 117 2.15 -6.14 3.77
N LEU A 118 3.39 -6.59 4.03
CA LEU A 118 3.86 -7.90 3.58
C LEU A 118 3.00 -9.04 4.13
N LEU A 119 2.54 -8.95 5.39
CA LEU A 119 1.61 -9.91 5.98
C LEU A 119 0.27 -9.93 5.24
N ARG A 120 -0.29 -8.76 4.89
CA ARG A 120 -1.54 -8.68 4.09
C ARG A 120 -1.42 -9.25 2.67
N THR A 121 -0.21 -9.47 2.15
CA THR A 121 -0.04 -10.21 0.88
C THR A 121 -0.21 -11.73 1.03
N ARG A 122 -0.20 -12.23 2.27
CA ARG A 122 -0.32 -13.65 2.63
C ARG A 122 -1.62 -13.97 3.36
N HIS A 123 -2.17 -12.98 4.05
CA HIS A 123 -3.35 -13.11 4.89
C HIS A 123 -4.40 -12.07 4.46
N THR A 124 -5.67 -12.38 4.69
CA THR A 124 -6.81 -11.51 4.31
C THR A 124 -7.19 -10.52 5.40
N ASP A 125 -6.24 -10.16 6.28
CA ASP A 125 -6.47 -9.22 7.35
C ASP A 125 -6.76 -7.82 6.82
N HIS A 126 -7.66 -7.11 7.50
CA HIS A 126 -7.98 -5.74 7.18
C HIS A 126 -6.78 -4.82 7.41
N ARG A 127 -6.71 -3.74 6.62
CA ARG A 127 -5.68 -2.71 6.78
C ARG A 127 -5.74 -2.10 8.18
N HIS A 128 -4.59 -2.02 8.85
CA HIS A 128 -4.48 -1.32 10.14
C HIS A 128 -4.81 0.17 10.01
N TRP A 129 -5.26 0.77 11.12
CA TRP A 129 -5.59 2.19 11.23
C TRP A 129 -6.67 2.68 10.25
N MET A 130 -7.50 1.75 9.76
CA MET A 130 -8.68 2.05 8.96
C MET A 130 -9.95 1.77 9.74
N VAL A 131 -10.96 2.61 9.53
CA VAL A 131 -12.31 2.37 10.05
C VAL A 131 -12.84 1.07 9.46
N GLN A 132 -13.09 0.11 10.34
CA GLN A 132 -13.80 -1.13 10.01
C GLN A 132 -15.30 -0.84 10.00
N ARG A 133 -16.03 -1.28 8.98
CA ARG A 133 -17.50 -1.23 9.03
C ARG A 133 -17.98 -2.32 9.98
N PRO A 134 -19.00 -2.08 10.81
CA PRO A 134 -19.66 -3.14 11.55
C PRO A 134 -20.16 -4.20 10.56
N VAL A 135 -19.92 -5.47 10.89
CA VAL A 135 -20.54 -6.62 10.23
C VAL A 135 -22.04 -6.68 10.50
#